data_AF-A0A356B512-F1
#
_entry.id   AF-A0A356B512-F1
#
_cell.length_a   1.000
_cell.length_b   1.000
_cell.length_c   1.000
_cell.angle_alpha   90.00
_cell.angle_beta   90.00
_cell.angle_gamma   90.00
#
_symmetry.space_group_name_H-M   'P 1'
#
loop_
_entity.id
_entity.type
_entity.pdbx_description
1 polymer ?
#
loop_
_entity_poly.entity_id
_entity_poly.type
_entity_poly.pdbx_seq_one_letter_code
_entity_poly.pdbx_strand_id
1 'polypeptide(L)'
;MSVASYMNYALKVYGTYRSSSNGFDLIQLDLMETEKVNQLCQDLKPDIIVWSLAGKKDEVLLSEIGLSNILKNTFPHVRFIYISTTFSSDGNQKEDYLPNPVSENEYLADYVNGKIIGENLTRTKQNHVIIRTGQIFGFYVEGKPDIRMKRLLAQ
;
A
#
# COMPACT_ATOMS: atom_id res chain seq x y z
N MET A 1 -34.85 -6.68 28.35
CA MET A 1 -33.44 -6.56 27.92
C MET A 1 -33.42 -6.68 26.40
N SER A 2 -33.13 -5.58 25.71
CA SER A 2 -33.13 -5.49 24.24
C SER A 2 -31.80 -6.01 23.69
N VAL A 3 -31.86 -7.02 22.82
CA VAL A 3 -30.72 -7.53 22.06
C VAL A 3 -30.38 -6.48 20.99
N ALA A 4 -29.19 -5.91 21.05
CA ALA A 4 -28.71 -4.96 20.06
C ALA A 4 -28.69 -5.63 18.68
N SER A 5 -29.46 -5.08 17.74
CA SER A 5 -29.39 -5.43 16.33
C SER A 5 -28.02 -5.01 15.78
N TYR A 6 -27.13 -5.96 15.51
CA TYR A 6 -25.92 -5.67 14.75
C TYR A 6 -26.34 -5.26 13.33
N MET A 7 -26.16 -3.97 13.01
CA MET A 7 -26.33 -3.49 11.64
C MET A 7 -25.30 -4.17 10.76
N ASN A 8 -25.78 -4.90 9.76
CA ASN A 8 -24.95 -5.54 8.75
C ASN A 8 -24.49 -4.44 7.75
N TYR A 9 -23.42 -3.72 8.08
CA TYR A 9 -22.86 -2.73 7.16
C TYR A 9 -22.24 -3.45 5.96
N ALA A 10 -22.87 -3.31 4.79
CA ALA A 10 -22.27 -3.76 3.54
C ALA A 10 -21.04 -2.87 3.22
N LEU A 11 -19.84 -3.45 3.34
CA LEU A 11 -18.59 -2.79 2.96
C LEU A 11 -18.49 -2.73 1.44
N LYS A 12 -18.43 -1.52 0.88
CA LYS A 12 -18.15 -1.33 -0.54
C LYS A 12 -16.64 -1.24 -0.75
N VAL A 13 -16.08 -2.19 -1.50
CA VAL A 13 -14.65 -2.30 -1.75
C VAL A 13 -14.38 -2.06 -3.23
N TYR A 14 -13.38 -1.22 -3.50
CA TYR A 14 -12.85 -1.01 -4.85
C TYR A 14 -11.36 -1.32 -4.84
N GLY A 15 -10.90 -2.01 -5.87
CA GLY A 15 -9.47 -2.20 -6.12
C GLY A 15 -9.07 -1.55 -7.43
N THR A 16 -7.80 -1.19 -7.55
CA THR A 16 -7.23 -0.59 -8.76
C THR A 16 -6.11 -1.44 -9.34
N TYR A 17 -5.86 -1.31 -10.64
CA TYR A 17 -4.73 -1.94 -11.31
C TYR A 17 -4.19 -1.03 -12.42
N ARG A 18 -2.91 -1.19 -12.78
CA ARG A 18 -2.28 -0.36 -13.82
C ARG A 18 -2.54 -0.88 -15.24
N SER A 19 -2.08 -2.10 -15.54
CA SER A 19 -2.02 -2.60 -16.93
C SER A 19 -2.47 -4.04 -17.15
N SER A 20 -2.39 -4.92 -16.15
CA SER A 20 -2.88 -6.30 -16.25
C SER A 20 -4.18 -6.48 -15.48
N SER A 21 -5.27 -6.76 -16.19
CA SER A 21 -6.52 -7.19 -15.59
C SER A 21 -6.47 -8.70 -15.35
N ASN A 22 -6.76 -9.13 -14.12
CA ASN A 22 -6.86 -10.54 -13.76
C ASN A 22 -8.31 -11.05 -13.79
N GLY A 23 -9.21 -10.36 -14.49
CA GLY A 23 -10.63 -10.75 -14.60
C GLY A 23 -11.48 -10.42 -13.35
N PHE A 24 -10.91 -9.70 -12.38
CA PHE A 24 -11.64 -9.12 -11.25
C PHE A 24 -12.27 -7.78 -11.65
N ASP A 25 -13.37 -7.43 -10.98
CA ASP A 25 -14.00 -6.11 -11.07
C ASP A 25 -13.12 -5.06 -10.38
N LEU A 26 -12.08 -4.60 -11.10
CA LEU A 26 -11.10 -3.62 -10.66
C LEU A 26 -11.10 -2.42 -11.59
N ILE A 27 -10.78 -1.25 -11.04
CA ILE A 27 -10.71 -0.01 -11.79
C ILE A 27 -9.31 0.16 -12.37
N GLN A 28 -9.20 0.30 -13.69
CA GLN A 28 -7.90 0.60 -14.30
C GLN A 28 -7.48 2.03 -13.97
N LEU A 29 -6.30 2.18 -13.36
CA LEU A 29 -5.77 3.46 -12.95
C LEU A 29 -4.23 3.39 -12.89
N ASP A 30 -3.55 4.23 -13.68
CA ASP A 30 -2.13 4.52 -13.47
C ASP A 30 -2.01 5.66 -12.45
N LEU A 31 -1.30 5.42 -11.35
CA LEU A 31 -1.14 6.43 -10.30
C LEU A 31 -0.30 7.63 -10.71
N MET A 32 0.38 7.56 -11.85
CA MET A 32 1.10 8.69 -12.44
C MET A 32 0.14 9.65 -13.17
N GLU A 33 -1.09 9.23 -13.50
CA GLU A 33 -2.12 10.08 -14.12
C GLU A 33 -2.90 10.83 -13.04
N THR A 34 -2.27 11.83 -12.43
CA THR A 34 -2.74 12.49 -11.20
C THR A 34 -4.17 13.04 -11.26
N GLU A 35 -4.60 13.55 -12.40
CA GLU A 35 -5.93 14.09 -12.63
C GLU A 35 -6.99 12.99 -12.55
N LYS A 36 -6.72 11.82 -13.15
CA LYS A 36 -7.62 10.66 -13.10
C LYS A 36 -7.71 10.09 -11.69
N VAL A 37 -6.57 10.06 -10.97
CA VAL A 37 -6.54 9.65 -9.56
C VAL A 37 -7.41 10.57 -8.72
N ASN A 38 -7.27 11.88 -8.91
CA ASN A 38 -8.05 12.88 -8.17
C ASN A 38 -9.54 12.78 -8.48
N GLN A 39 -9.89 12.63 -9.75
CA GLN A 39 -11.28 12.41 -10.17
C GLN A 39 -11.87 11.16 -9.49
N LEU A 40 -11.14 10.04 -9.49
CA LEU A 40 -11.59 8.81 -8.84
C LEU A 40 -11.81 9.00 -7.33
N CYS A 41 -10.89 9.69 -6.64
CA CYS A 41 -11.06 9.99 -5.22
C CYS A 41 -12.31 10.86 -4.95
N GLN A 42 -12.64 11.80 -5.83
CA GLN A 42 -13.83 12.64 -5.73
C GLN A 42 -15.13 11.89 -6.03
N ASP A 43 -15.10 10.96 -6.97
CA ASP A 43 -16.26 10.16 -7.37
C ASP A 43 -16.59 9.09 -6.31
N LEU A 44 -15.55 8.40 -5.81
CA LEU A 44 -15.72 7.32 -4.85
C LEU A 44 -15.91 7.81 -3.40
N LYS A 45 -15.34 8.96 -3.05
CA LYS A 45 -15.31 9.52 -1.68
C LYS A 45 -15.03 8.47 -0.61
N PRO A 46 -13.88 7.77 -0.69
CA PRO A 46 -13.61 6.62 0.16
C PRO A 46 -13.43 7.04 1.64
N ASP A 47 -13.98 6.26 2.57
CA ASP A 47 -13.71 6.42 4.00
C ASP A 47 -12.31 5.92 4.40
N ILE A 48 -11.80 4.93 3.66
CA ILE A 48 -10.52 4.26 3.91
C ILE A 48 -9.79 4.09 2.58
N ILE A 49 -8.50 4.40 2.56
CA ILE A 49 -7.60 4.08 1.44
C ILE A 49 -6.49 3.16 1.95
N VAL A 50 -6.31 2.04 1.27
CA VAL A 50 -5.23 1.08 1.57
C VAL A 50 -4.20 1.14 0.44
N TRP A 51 -3.05 1.74 0.73
CA TRP A 51 -1.88 1.73 -0.16
C TRP A 51 -1.09 0.45 0.04
N SER A 52 -1.30 -0.52 -0.85
CA SER A 52 -0.70 -1.87 -0.80
C SER A 52 0.24 -2.16 -1.98
N LEU A 53 0.64 -1.12 -2.71
CA LEU A 53 1.51 -1.28 -3.88
C LEU A 53 2.95 -1.59 -3.47
N ALA A 54 3.60 -2.38 -4.32
CA ALA A 54 5.05 -2.62 -4.30
C ALA A 54 5.56 -2.46 -5.74
N GLY A 55 6.17 -1.31 -6.01
CA GLY A 55 7.01 -1.05 -7.16
C GLY A 55 8.31 -1.85 -7.08
N LYS A 56 8.81 -2.29 -8.22
CA LYS A 56 10.09 -3.04 -8.27
C LYS A 56 11.27 -2.11 -8.55
N LYS A 57 11.07 -1.11 -9.41
CA LYS A 57 12.10 -0.16 -9.87
C LYS A 57 11.56 1.26 -9.98
N ASP A 58 10.42 1.48 -9.36
CA ASP A 58 9.59 2.68 -9.44
C ASP A 58 8.99 3.00 -8.07
N GLU A 59 9.46 2.38 -6.97
CA GLU A 59 8.88 2.60 -5.64
C GLU A 59 9.09 4.06 -5.19
N VAL A 60 10.27 4.64 -5.47
CA VAL A 60 10.53 6.06 -5.19
C VAL A 60 9.55 6.96 -5.95
N LEU A 61 9.41 6.77 -7.26
CA LEU A 61 8.48 7.56 -8.09
C LEU A 61 7.02 7.38 -7.68
N LEU A 62 6.61 6.14 -7.36
CA LEU A 62 5.28 5.83 -6.86
C LEU A 62 4.99 6.58 -5.55
N SER A 63 5.97 6.68 -4.65
CA SER A 63 5.85 7.45 -3.41
C SER A 63 5.84 8.96 -3.65
N GLU A 64 6.80 9.48 -4.42
CA GLU A 64 6.97 10.93 -4.62
C GLU A 64 5.84 11.56 -5.44
N ILE A 65 5.31 10.85 -6.42
CA ILE A 65 4.27 11.34 -7.33
C ILE A 65 2.92 10.76 -6.92
N GLY A 66 2.77 9.44 -6.99
CA GLY A 66 1.49 8.77 -6.82
C GLY A 66 0.90 8.95 -5.41
N LEU A 67 1.66 8.54 -4.39
CA LEU A 67 1.23 8.65 -2.99
C LEU A 67 1.09 10.11 -2.58
N SER A 68 2.06 10.96 -2.90
CA SER A 68 2.00 12.41 -2.64
C SER A 68 0.72 13.04 -3.21
N ASN A 69 0.34 12.69 -4.44
CA ASN A 69 -0.89 13.18 -5.06
C ASN A 69 -2.15 12.72 -4.30
N ILE A 70 -2.23 11.44 -3.93
CA ILE A 70 -3.37 10.93 -3.14
C ILE A 70 -3.44 11.63 -1.79
N LEU A 71 -2.32 11.76 -1.08
CA LEU A 71 -2.30 12.39 0.23
C LEU A 71 -2.69 13.88 0.15
N LYS A 72 -2.26 14.61 -0.87
CA LYS A 72 -2.63 16.02 -1.03
C LYS A 72 -4.12 16.22 -1.34
N ASN A 73 -4.73 15.31 -2.09
CA ASN A 73 -6.08 15.50 -2.64
C ASN A 73 -7.18 14.71 -1.91
N THR A 74 -6.84 13.92 -0.89
CA THR A 74 -7.80 13.17 -0.08
C THR A 74 -8.30 13.97 1.12
N PHE A 75 -9.58 13.81 1.45
CA PHE A 75 -10.22 14.53 2.56
C PHE A 75 -9.56 14.21 3.92
N PRO A 76 -9.54 15.16 4.88
CA PRO A 76 -8.90 14.96 6.18
C PRO A 76 -9.47 13.80 7.02
N HIS A 77 -10.74 13.43 6.83
CA HIS A 77 -11.38 12.36 7.59
C HIS A 77 -10.99 10.95 7.11
N VAL A 78 -10.51 10.81 5.88
CA VAL A 78 -10.16 9.51 5.29
C VAL A 78 -9.07 8.84 6.11
N ARG A 79 -9.28 7.58 6.48
CA ARG A 79 -8.23 6.76 7.10
C ARG A 79 -7.28 6.26 6.03
N PHE A 80 -6.00 6.58 6.16
CA PHE A 80 -4.96 6.12 5.25
C PHE A 80 -4.17 4.97 5.86
N ILE A 81 -4.15 3.81 5.19
CA ILE A 81 -3.40 2.63 5.62
C ILE A 81 -2.26 2.41 4.61
N TYR A 82 -1.02 2.48 5.08
CA TYR A 82 0.17 2.29 4.25
C TYR A 82 0.87 0.99 4.60
N ILE A 83 1.04 0.12 3.59
CA ILE A 83 1.79 -1.14 3.74
C ILE A 83 3.27 -0.87 3.42
N SER A 84 4.07 -0.93 4.47
CA SER A 84 5.52 -0.79 4.47
C SER A 84 6.22 -2.14 4.66
N THR A 85 7.52 -2.10 4.90
CA THR A 85 8.43 -3.24 5.00
C THR A 85 9.17 -3.23 6.33
N THR A 86 9.50 -4.41 6.87
CA THR A 86 10.45 -4.56 8.00
C THR A 86 11.90 -4.56 7.53
N PHE A 87 12.16 -4.36 6.23
CA PHE A 87 13.51 -4.35 5.69
C PHE A 87 14.25 -3.10 6.20
N SER A 88 15.24 -3.33 7.06
CA SER A 88 16.18 -2.33 7.56
C SER A 88 17.60 -2.83 7.36
N SER A 89 18.51 -1.95 6.95
CA SER A 89 19.93 -2.30 6.74
C SER A 89 20.66 -2.64 8.03
N ASP A 90 20.17 -2.14 9.17
CA ASP A 90 20.74 -2.39 10.50
C ASP A 90 20.00 -3.48 11.31
N GLY A 91 18.95 -4.08 10.73
CA GLY A 91 18.17 -5.14 11.37
C GLY A 91 17.25 -4.70 12.51
N ASN A 92 17.12 -3.39 12.78
CA ASN A 92 16.18 -2.90 13.79
C ASN A 92 14.74 -2.97 13.27
N GLN A 93 13.85 -3.58 14.06
CA GLN A 93 12.44 -3.83 13.71
C GLN A 93 11.44 -3.20 14.67
N LYS A 94 11.89 -2.40 15.64
CA LYS A 94 10.99 -1.71 16.56
C LYS A 94 10.11 -0.70 15.82
N GLU A 95 8.90 -0.49 16.31
CA GLU A 95 7.93 0.43 15.71
C GLU A 95 8.36 1.90 15.83
N ASP A 96 9.09 2.24 16.90
CA ASP A 96 9.65 3.58 17.15
C ASP A 96 10.93 3.85 16.34
N TYR A 97 11.48 2.83 15.67
CA TYR A 97 12.65 2.98 14.81
C TYR A 97 12.29 3.70 13.51
N LEU A 98 13.10 4.71 13.17
CA LEU A 98 13.02 5.43 11.91
C LEU A 98 14.16 4.94 10.99
N PRO A 99 13.86 4.20 9.92
CA PRO A 99 14.87 3.71 8.99
C PRO A 99 15.56 4.86 8.25
N ASN A 100 16.88 4.74 8.09
CA ASN A 100 17.68 5.66 7.28
C ASN A 100 17.66 5.24 5.80
N PRO A 101 17.70 6.19 4.86
CA PRO A 101 17.92 5.88 3.45
C PRO A 101 19.21 5.10 3.23
N VAL A 102 19.18 4.20 2.25
CA VAL A 102 20.32 3.39 1.82
C VAL A 102 20.90 3.94 0.51
N SER A 103 22.17 3.62 0.22
CA SER A 103 22.81 4.03 -1.04
C SER A 103 22.12 3.38 -2.24
N GLU A 104 22.04 4.09 -3.37
CA GLU A 104 21.42 3.59 -4.61
C GLU A 104 22.03 2.29 -5.15
N ASN A 105 23.28 2.00 -4.77
CA ASN A 105 23.99 0.78 -5.15
C ASN A 105 23.67 -0.42 -4.25
N GLU A 106 22.95 -0.21 -3.14
CA GLU A 106 22.58 -1.29 -2.22
C GLU A 106 21.44 -2.14 -2.79
N TYR A 107 21.38 -3.39 -2.32
CA TYR A 107 20.31 -4.30 -2.69
C TYR A 107 18.95 -3.72 -2.32
N LEU A 108 18.03 -3.67 -3.30
CA LEU A 108 16.68 -3.12 -3.16
C LEU A 108 16.63 -1.63 -2.78
N ALA A 109 17.67 -0.84 -3.08
CA ALA A 109 17.72 0.58 -2.70
C ALA A 109 16.46 1.37 -3.09
N ASP A 110 15.99 1.26 -4.35
CA ASP A 110 14.75 1.92 -4.80
C ASP A 110 13.53 1.52 -3.95
N TYR A 111 13.36 0.23 -3.69
CA TYR A 111 12.27 -0.28 -2.87
C TYR A 111 12.36 0.23 -1.41
N VAL A 112 13.52 0.12 -0.79
CA VAL A 112 13.72 0.54 0.60
C VAL A 112 13.53 2.04 0.74
N ASN A 113 14.20 2.84 -0.08
CA ASN A 113 14.10 4.29 -0.06
C ASN A 113 12.68 4.75 -0.40
N GLY A 114 12.03 4.11 -1.37
CA GLY A 114 10.63 4.39 -1.72
C GLY A 114 9.67 4.10 -0.55
N LYS A 115 9.88 3.02 0.21
CA LYS A 115 9.11 2.74 1.44
C LYS A 115 9.38 3.76 2.55
N ILE A 116 10.63 4.19 2.73
CA ILE A 116 11.00 5.25 3.70
C ILE A 116 10.31 6.57 3.35
N ILE A 117 10.36 6.97 2.07
CA ILE A 117 9.68 8.17 1.57
C ILE A 117 8.17 8.05 1.81
N GLY A 118 7.57 6.91 1.45
CA GLY A 118 6.13 6.71 1.62
C GLY A 118 5.67 6.71 3.08
N GLU A 119 6.50 6.17 3.98
CA GLU A 119 6.31 6.24 5.42
C GLU A 119 6.34 7.68 5.94
N ASN A 120 7.29 8.49 5.48
CA ASN A 120 7.41 9.90 5.87
C ASN A 120 6.23 10.73 5.35
N LEU A 121 5.83 10.52 4.09
CA LEU A 121 4.66 11.18 3.51
C LEU A 121 3.38 10.80 4.25
N THR A 122 3.19 9.51 4.57
CA THR A 122 1.99 9.04 5.27
C THR A 122 1.85 9.65 6.66
N ARG A 123 2.95 9.88 7.38
CA ARG A 123 2.95 10.52 8.71
C ARG A 123 2.42 11.96 8.70
N THR A 124 2.35 12.61 7.54
CA THR A 124 1.75 13.95 7.40
C THR A 124 0.23 13.95 7.56
N LYS A 125 -0.43 12.79 7.44
CA LYS A 125 -1.88 12.66 7.67
C LYS A 125 -2.17 12.42 9.15
N GLN A 126 -3.21 13.04 9.70
CA GLN A 126 -3.58 12.79 11.09
C GLN A 126 -4.21 11.40 11.29
N ASN A 127 -5.09 10.97 10.38
CA ASN A 127 -5.77 9.67 10.46
C ASN A 127 -5.05 8.63 9.59
N HIS A 128 -3.92 8.12 10.07
CA HIS A 128 -3.13 7.13 9.34
C HIS A 128 -2.75 5.91 10.18
N VAL A 129 -2.42 4.82 9.49
CA VAL A 129 -1.79 3.61 10.05
C VAL A 129 -0.69 3.17 9.08
N ILE A 130 0.47 2.82 9.63
CA ILE A 130 1.59 2.25 8.87
C ILE A 130 1.83 0.84 9.38
N ILE A 131 1.85 -0.13 8.47
CA ILE A 131 2.06 -1.54 8.78
C ILE A 131 3.35 -1.98 8.12
N ARG A 132 4.39 -2.25 8.92
CA ARG A 132 5.66 -2.82 8.41
C ARG A 132 5.55 -4.33 8.37
N THR A 133 5.60 -4.90 7.17
CA THR A 133 5.47 -6.35 6.98
C THR A 133 6.80 -6.99 6.58
N GLY A 134 7.01 -8.22 7.04
CA GLY A 134 8.12 -9.05 6.58
C GLY A 134 7.87 -9.64 5.20
N GLN A 135 8.56 -10.73 4.87
CA GLN A 135 8.32 -11.43 3.61
C GLN A 135 6.90 -12.00 3.59
N ILE A 136 6.09 -11.53 2.64
CA ILE A 136 4.74 -12.05 2.39
C ILE A 136 4.85 -13.24 1.44
N PHE A 137 4.21 -14.37 1.75
CA PHE A 137 4.08 -15.53 0.88
C PHE A 137 2.70 -16.13 1.06
N GLY A 138 2.16 -16.76 0.01
CA GLY A 138 0.78 -17.22 0.02
C GLY A 138 0.35 -17.87 -1.28
N PHE A 139 -0.96 -17.98 -1.41
CA PHE A 139 -1.62 -18.45 -2.61
C PHE A 139 -2.26 -17.27 -3.33
N TYR A 140 -2.16 -17.26 -4.66
CA TYR A 140 -2.99 -16.40 -5.49
C TYR A 140 -4.46 -16.76 -5.33
N VAL A 141 -5.35 -15.89 -5.79
CA VAL A 141 -6.80 -16.09 -5.66
C VAL A 141 -7.26 -17.37 -6.37
N GLU A 142 -6.55 -17.79 -7.43
CA GLU A 142 -6.79 -19.05 -8.15
C GLU A 142 -6.28 -20.30 -7.40
N GLY A 143 -5.80 -20.14 -6.15
CA GLY A 143 -5.29 -21.22 -5.32
C GLY A 143 -3.87 -21.68 -5.68
N LYS A 144 -3.20 -21.03 -6.64
CA LYS A 144 -1.82 -21.36 -7.02
C LYS A 144 -0.82 -20.74 -6.03
N PRO A 145 0.20 -21.45 -5.56
CA PRO A 145 1.20 -20.87 -4.67
C PRO A 145 2.06 -19.84 -5.40
N ASP A 146 2.37 -18.73 -4.74
CA ASP A 146 3.35 -17.76 -5.22
C ASP A 146 4.77 -18.36 -5.21
N ILE A 147 5.74 -17.71 -5.88
CA ILE A 147 7.11 -18.23 -5.97
C ILE A 147 7.77 -18.44 -4.61
N ARG A 148 7.47 -17.60 -3.62
CA ARG A 148 7.98 -17.71 -2.25
C ARG A 148 7.33 -18.90 -1.54
N MET A 149 6.00 -19.05 -1.65
CA MET A 149 5.30 -20.22 -1.13
C MET A 149 5.79 -21.53 -1.76
N LYS A 150 6.03 -21.56 -3.07
CA LYS A 150 6.61 -22.73 -3.75
C LYS A 150 7.98 -23.12 -3.18
N ARG A 151 8.84 -22.14 -2.89
CA ARG A 151 10.16 -22.38 -2.29
C ARG A 151 10.03 -22.91 -0.86
N LEU A 152 9.08 -22.39 -0.09
CA LEU A 152 8.82 -22.85 1.27
C LEU A 152 8.34 -24.31 1.31
N LEU A 153 7.42 -24.68 0.40
CA LEU A 153 6.87 -26.04 0.31
C LEU A 153 7.84 -27.10 -0.25
N ALA A 154 8.96 -26.67 -0.84
CA ALA A 154 9.97 -27.57 -1.41
C ALA A 154 11.13 -27.89 -0.44
N GLN A 155 11.05 -27.40 0.80
CA GLN A 155 11.96 -27.73 1.91
C GLN A 155 11.45 -28.94 2.67
#